data_AF-A0A1Y1CQA5-F1
#
_entry.id   AF-A0A1Y1CQA5-F1
#
_cell.length_a   1.000
_cell.length_b   1.000
_cell.length_c   1.000
_cell.angle_alpha   90.00
_cell.angle_beta   90.00
_cell.angle_gamma   90.00
#
_symmetry.space_group_name_H-M   'P 1'
#
loop_
_entity.id
_entity.type
_entity.pdbx_description
1 polymer ?
#
loop_
_entity_poly.entity_id
_entity_poly.type
_entity_poly.pdbx_seq_one_letter_code
_entity_poly.pdbx_strand_id
1 'polypeptide(L)'
;MDVLNPSEINAIVRKSKLADKYNKEIDRESAHEILMERIEQMLEKEQEDKEETSRPKATPRTKRRVKNQFEQIMSSSIGTTIVRELTRGILGVFGISTSTRRSSSRTKTKAKSKI
;
A
#
# COMPACT_ATOMS: atom_id res chain seq x y z
N MET A 1 23.02 -20.68 43.05
CA MET A 1 22.56 -20.39 41.68
C MET A 1 23.51 -19.37 41.12
N ASP A 2 24.21 -19.70 40.04
CA ASP A 2 25.18 -18.81 39.40
C ASP A 2 24.42 -17.85 38.49
N VAL A 3 24.46 -16.55 38.80
CA VAL A 3 23.73 -15.52 38.06
C VAL A 3 24.76 -14.65 37.36
N LEU A 4 24.70 -14.64 36.03
CA LEU A 4 25.60 -13.84 35.21
C LEU A 4 25.44 -12.35 35.52
N ASN A 5 26.57 -11.65 35.61
CA ASN A 5 26.60 -10.20 35.76
C ASN A 5 26.24 -9.54 34.41
N PRO A 6 25.54 -8.39 34.38
CA PRO A 6 25.29 -7.60 33.16
C PRO A 6 26.46 -7.49 32.16
N SER A 7 27.70 -7.37 32.65
CA SER A 7 28.89 -7.31 31.80
C SER A 7 29.14 -8.61 31.01
N GLU A 8 28.90 -9.76 31.63
CA GLU A 8 29.07 -11.09 31.02
C GLU A 8 27.97 -11.35 29.99
N ILE A 9 26.74 -10.93 30.30
CA ILE A 9 25.60 -10.99 29.39
C ILE A 9 25.92 -10.20 28.10
N ASN A 10 26.41 -8.97 28.24
CA ASN A 10 26.78 -8.13 27.10
C ASN A 10 27.91 -8.74 26.26
N ALA A 11 28.91 -9.36 26.90
CA ALA A 11 30.00 -10.02 26.19
C ALA A 11 29.53 -11.24 25.36
N ILE A 12 28.56 -12.00 25.88
CA ILE A 12 27.95 -13.13 25.17
C ILE A 12 27.08 -12.63 24.00
N VAL A 13 26.24 -11.62 24.25
CA VAL A 13 25.36 -11.04 23.22
C VAL A 13 26.18 -10.47 22.05
N ARG A 14 27.29 -9.78 22.32
CA ARG A 14 28.19 -9.24 21.29
C ARG A 14 28.87 -10.30 20.42
N LYS A 15 29.02 -11.54 20.90
CA LYS A 15 29.56 -12.66 20.11
C LYS A 15 28.52 -13.30 19.19
N SER A 16 27.24 -12.97 19.37
CA SER A 16 26.14 -13.59 18.63
C SER A 16 25.98 -12.97 17.24
N LYS A 17 26.04 -13.80 16.20
CA LYS A 17 25.71 -13.41 14.81
C LYS A 17 24.27 -12.92 14.64
N LEU A 18 23.38 -13.26 15.58
CA LEU A 18 21.99 -12.84 15.56
C LEU A 18 21.83 -11.41 16.07
N ALA A 19 22.67 -10.98 17.01
CA ALA A 19 22.60 -9.63 17.56
C ALA A 19 22.77 -8.59 16.45
N ASP A 20 23.73 -8.80 15.54
CA ASP A 20 23.96 -7.91 14.39
C ASP A 20 22.73 -7.78 13.47
N LYS A 21 21.94 -8.85 13.37
CA LYS A 21 20.76 -8.88 12.49
C LYS A 21 19.50 -8.32 13.16
N TYR A 22 19.35 -8.54 14.46
CA TYR A 22 18.08 -8.34 15.17
C TYR A 22 18.12 -7.26 16.26
N ASN A 23 19.28 -6.90 16.83
CA ASN A 23 19.40 -5.73 17.71
C ASN A 23 19.48 -4.45 16.88
N LYS A 24 18.40 -4.16 16.16
CA LYS A 24 18.22 -2.89 15.47
C LYS A 24 17.23 -2.06 16.25
N GLU A 25 17.58 -0.80 16.46
CA GLU A 25 16.63 0.21 16.90
C GLU A 25 15.64 0.42 15.74
N ILE A 26 14.40 0.00 15.97
CA ILE A 26 13.30 0.20 15.02
C ILE A 26 12.48 1.34 15.60
N ASP A 27 12.50 2.48 14.93
CA ASP A 27 11.52 3.51 15.20
C ASP A 27 10.15 3.02 14.72
N ARG A 28 9.20 2.92 15.65
CA ARG A 28 7.86 2.40 15.38
C ARG A 28 6.89 3.57 15.33
N GLU A 29 7.15 4.52 14.44
CA GLU A 29 6.18 5.56 14.15
C GLU A 29 4.89 4.89 13.65
N SER A 30 3.79 5.17 14.35
CA SER A 30 2.48 4.66 13.95
C SER A 30 2.05 5.32 12.64
N ALA A 31 1.33 4.59 11.79
CA ALA A 31 0.72 5.17 10.60
C ALA A 31 -0.18 6.38 10.95
N HIS A 32 -0.76 6.38 12.15
CA HIS A 32 -1.53 7.51 12.67
C HIS A 32 -0.67 8.75 12.94
N GLU A 33 0.52 8.57 13.50
CA GLU A 33 1.45 9.67 13.83
C GLU A 33 1.96 10.34 12.54
N ILE A 34 2.39 9.54 11.57
CA ILE A 34 2.83 10.03 10.25
C ILE A 34 1.70 10.78 9.52
N LEU A 35 0.46 10.33 9.66
CA LEU A 35 -0.69 11.01 9.05
C LEU A 35 -1.02 12.33 9.75
N MET A 36 -0.98 12.35 11.08
CA MET A 36 -1.21 13.57 11.86
C MET A 36 -0.16 14.63 11.54
N GLU A 37 1.13 14.26 11.50
CA GLU A 37 2.22 15.18 11.16
C GLU A 37 2.04 15.76 9.75
N ARG A 38 1.64 14.94 8.78
CA ARG A 38 1.34 15.43 7.42
C ARG A 38 0.14 16.38 7.38
N ILE A 39 -0.88 16.14 8.19
CA ILE A 39 -2.05 17.03 8.27
C ILE A 39 -1.63 18.38 8.86
N GLU A 40 -0.83 18.37 9.93
CA GLU A 40 -0.30 19.59 10.56
C GLU A 40 0.56 20.40 9.59
N GLN A 41 1.50 19.74 8.88
CA GLN A 41 2.33 20.40 7.86
C GLN A 41 1.51 21.00 6.70
N MET A 42 0.38 20.39 6.33
CA MET A 42 -0.51 20.94 5.31
C MET A 42 -1.32 22.12 5.84
N LEU A 43 -1.76 22.08 7.10
CA LEU A 43 -2.49 23.16 7.75
C LEU A 43 -1.62 24.40 7.94
N GLU A 44 -0.35 24.23 8.31
CA GLU A 44 0.61 25.32 8.42
C GLU A 44 0.86 26.00 7.07
N LYS A 45 1.12 25.20 6.02
CA LYS A 45 1.29 25.72 4.64
C LYS A 45 0.03 26.44 4.13
N GLU A 46 -1.16 25.91 4.44
CA GLU A 46 -2.41 26.58 4.08
C GLU A 46 -2.64 27.90 4.83
N GLN A 47 -2.07 28.08 6.03
CA GLN A 47 -2.15 29.33 6.77
C GLN A 47 -1.20 30.37 6.19
N GLU A 48 0.04 29.97 5.88
CA GLU A 48 1.02 30.83 5.20
C GLU A 48 0.51 31.28 3.81
N ASP A 49 -0.08 30.38 3.03
CA ASP A 49 -0.66 30.71 1.71
C ASP A 49 -1.89 31.65 1.80
N LYS A 50 -2.63 31.64 2.92
CA LYS A 50 -3.80 32.51 3.13
C LYS A 50 -3.38 33.95 3.46
N GLU A 51 -2.22 34.15 4.08
CA GLU A 51 -1.71 35.49 4.36
C GLU A 51 -1.20 36.19 3.08
N GLU A 52 -0.65 35.43 2.11
CA GLU A 52 -0.21 35.98 0.81
C GLU A 52 -1.36 36.24 -0.19
N THR A 53 -2.54 35.62 0.01
CA THR A 53 -3.65 35.62 -0.97
C THR A 53 -4.80 36.60 -0.67
N SER A 54 -4.58 37.62 0.17
CA SER A 54 -5.52 38.73 0.41
C SER A 54 -5.82 39.63 -0.81
N ARG A 55 -5.49 39.20 -2.04
CA ARG A 55 -5.91 39.85 -3.29
C ARG A 55 -7.00 39.03 -3.96
N PRO A 56 -8.21 39.58 -4.18
CA PRO A 56 -9.34 38.80 -4.68
C PRO A 56 -9.13 38.42 -6.15
N LYS A 57 -8.93 37.14 -6.45
CA LYS A 57 -9.01 36.60 -7.81
C LYS A 57 -10.17 35.62 -7.96
N ALA A 58 -10.88 35.84 -9.06
CA ALA A 58 -12.21 35.38 -9.39
C ALA A 58 -12.37 33.86 -9.63
N THR A 59 -13.53 33.34 -9.21
CA THR A 59 -14.30 32.16 -9.69
C THR A 59 -13.80 30.71 -9.43
N PRO A 60 -14.64 29.83 -8.85
CA PRO A 60 -14.34 28.41 -8.69
C PRO A 60 -14.85 27.61 -9.88
N ARG A 61 -14.25 27.76 -11.07
CA ARG A 61 -14.58 26.92 -12.24
C ARG A 61 -13.76 25.63 -12.33
N THR A 62 -12.75 25.48 -11.50
CA THR A 62 -11.76 24.38 -11.57
C THR A 62 -12.20 23.13 -10.81
N LYS A 63 -12.84 23.27 -9.64
CA LYS A 63 -13.26 22.11 -8.80
C LYS A 63 -14.25 21.18 -9.52
N ARG A 64 -15.15 21.73 -10.35
CA ARG A 64 -16.14 20.94 -11.09
C ARG A 64 -15.53 20.12 -12.24
N ARG A 65 -14.48 20.63 -12.89
CA ARG A 65 -13.81 19.92 -14.00
C ARG A 65 -13.01 18.71 -13.50
N VAL A 66 -12.31 18.84 -12.37
CA VAL A 66 -11.54 17.74 -11.77
C VAL A 66 -12.47 16.60 -11.32
N LYS A 67 -13.61 16.94 -10.70
CA LYS A 67 -14.61 15.94 -10.29
C LYS A 67 -15.15 15.15 -11.49
N ASN A 68 -15.45 15.82 -12.59
CA ASN A 68 -15.94 15.17 -13.81
C ASN A 68 -14.89 14.24 -14.45
N GLN A 69 -13.61 14.62 -14.45
CA GLN A 69 -12.54 13.78 -15.00
C GLN A 69 -12.29 12.53 -14.16
N PHE A 70 -12.32 12.66 -12.83
CA PHE A 70 -12.20 11.52 -11.93
C PHE A 70 -13.38 10.56 -12.06
N GLU A 71 -14.62 11.06 -12.07
CA GLU A 71 -15.83 10.26 -12.30
C GLU A 71 -15.80 9.56 -13.67
N GLN A 72 -15.29 10.24 -14.71
CA GLN A 72 -15.13 9.67 -16.05
C GLN A 72 -14.07 8.56 -16.08
N ILE A 73 -12.94 8.72 -15.37
CA ILE A 73 -11.90 7.70 -15.29
C ILE A 73 -12.41 6.49 -14.48
N MET A 74 -13.11 6.71 -13.37
CA MET A 74 -13.67 5.62 -12.55
C MET A 74 -14.77 4.84 -13.28
N SER A 75 -15.60 5.50 -14.08
CA SER A 75 -16.64 4.85 -14.89
C SER A 75 -16.10 4.23 -16.18
N SER A 76 -14.86 4.53 -16.56
CA SER A 76 -14.23 3.94 -17.75
C SER A 76 -13.78 2.50 -17.51
N SER A 77 -13.76 1.72 -18.58
CA SER A 77 -13.18 0.37 -18.62
C SER A 77 -11.70 0.35 -18.20
N ILE A 78 -10.98 1.43 -18.49
CA ILE A 78 -9.57 1.63 -18.11
C ILE A 78 -9.44 1.74 -16.59
N GLY A 79 -10.27 2.55 -15.92
CA GLY A 79 -10.25 2.68 -14.46
C GLY A 79 -10.56 1.36 -13.74
N THR A 80 -11.56 0.63 -14.23
CA THR A 80 -11.91 -0.68 -13.67
C THR A 80 -10.78 -1.70 -13.85
N THR A 81 -10.04 -1.64 -14.96
CA THR A 81 -8.91 -2.54 -15.25
C THR A 81 -7.74 -2.28 -14.28
N ILE A 82 -7.38 -1.02 -14.07
CA ILE A 82 -6.33 -0.62 -13.13
C ILE A 82 -6.68 -1.06 -11.70
N VAL A 83 -7.92 -0.81 -11.25
CA VAL A 83 -8.38 -1.26 -9.93
C VAL A 83 -8.31 -2.78 -9.83
N ARG A 84 -8.67 -3.52 -10.88
CA ARG A 84 -8.64 -4.99 -10.89
C ARG A 84 -7.22 -5.56 -10.87
N GLU A 85 -6.28 -4.92 -11.55
CA GLU A 85 -4.87 -5.31 -11.53
C GLU A 85 -4.22 -5.02 -10.18
N LEU A 86 -4.46 -3.83 -9.62
CA LEU A 86 -3.97 -3.46 -8.30
C LEU A 86 -4.55 -4.37 -7.20
N THR A 87 -5.86 -4.57 -7.21
CA THR A 87 -6.52 -5.46 -6.25
C THR A 87 -6.02 -6.88 -6.39
N ARG A 88 -5.78 -7.41 -7.59
CA ARG A 88 -5.27 -8.77 -7.78
C ARG A 88 -3.78 -8.90 -7.47
N GLY A 89 -3.00 -7.84 -7.63
CA GLY A 89 -1.61 -7.78 -7.16
C GLY A 89 -1.55 -7.82 -5.64
N ILE A 90 -2.30 -6.95 -4.97
CA ILE A 90 -2.33 -6.84 -3.51
C ILE A 90 -3.01 -8.08 -2.88
N LEU A 91 -4.22 -8.44 -3.29
CA LEU A 91 -4.91 -9.63 -2.78
C LEU A 91 -4.17 -10.93 -3.14
N GLY A 92 -3.44 -10.93 -4.26
CA GLY A 92 -2.60 -12.06 -4.68
C GLY A 92 -1.41 -12.28 -3.74
N VAL A 93 -0.71 -11.21 -3.32
CA VAL A 93 0.37 -11.32 -2.33
C VAL A 93 -0.15 -11.68 -0.93
N PHE A 94 -1.39 -11.30 -0.61
CA PHE A 94 -2.08 -11.70 0.61
C PHE A 94 -2.76 -13.07 0.54
N GLY A 95 -2.55 -13.85 -0.53
CA GLY A 95 -3.02 -15.24 -0.64
C GLY A 95 -4.50 -15.42 -1.00
N ILE A 96 -5.22 -14.33 -1.26
CA ILE A 96 -6.63 -14.35 -1.65
C ILE A 96 -6.68 -14.41 -3.19
N SER A 97 -6.52 -15.62 -3.74
CA SER A 97 -6.56 -15.81 -5.19
C SER A 97 -7.99 -15.68 -5.72
N THR A 98 -8.31 -14.61 -6.44
CA THR A 98 -9.61 -14.45 -7.13
C THR A 98 -9.71 -15.31 -8.41
N SER A 99 -8.87 -16.32 -8.57
CA SER A 99 -8.78 -17.16 -9.76
C SER A 99 -9.75 -18.33 -9.68
N THR A 100 -10.92 -18.21 -10.29
CA THR A 100 -11.78 -19.38 -10.54
C THR A 100 -11.04 -20.32 -11.48
N ARG A 101 -10.50 -21.42 -10.95
CA ARG A 101 -9.83 -22.47 -11.72
C ARG A 101 -10.84 -23.10 -12.67
N ARG A 102 -10.86 -22.66 -13.94
CA ARG A 102 -11.72 -23.26 -14.99
C ARG A 102 -11.21 -24.68 -15.27
N SER A 103 -11.90 -25.67 -14.72
CA SER A 103 -11.72 -27.08 -15.07
C SER A 103 -12.28 -27.30 -16.48
N SER A 104 -11.41 -27.57 -17.45
CA SER A 104 -11.79 -28.00 -18.79
C SER A 104 -11.97 -29.52 -18.77
N SER A 105 -13.22 -29.98 -18.72
CA SER A 105 -13.53 -31.39 -18.99
C SER A 105 -13.47 -31.63 -20.51
N ARG A 106 -12.36 -32.18 -20.99
CA ARG A 106 -12.25 -32.72 -22.35
C ARG A 106 -13.05 -34.03 -22.44
N THR A 107 -14.24 -33.98 -23.04
CA THR A 107 -14.94 -35.19 -23.49
C THR A 107 -14.19 -35.77 -24.70
N LYS A 108 -13.59 -36.96 -24.55
CA LYS A 108 -12.98 -37.71 -25.65
C LYS A 108 -14.08 -38.49 -26.38
N THR A 109 -14.60 -37.96 -27.48
CA THR A 109 -15.32 -38.77 -28.47
C THR A 109 -14.28 -39.39 -29.42
N LYS A 110 -13.98 -40.68 -29.21
CA LYS A 110 -13.19 -41.47 -30.17
C LYS A 110 -14.05 -41.70 -31.42
N ALA A 111 -13.74 -40.99 -32.50
CA ALA A 111 -14.07 -41.43 -33.84
C ALA A 111 -13.29 -42.74 -34.11
N LYS A 112 -13.99 -43.88 -34.15
CA LYS A 112 -13.43 -45.12 -34.69
C LYS A 112 -13.64 -45.12 -36.19
N SER A 113 -12.50 -45.32 -36.84
CA SER A 113 -12.21 -45.44 -38.25
C SER A 113 -13.16 -46.36 -39.02
N LYS A 114 -13.60 -45.83 -40.16
CA LYS A 114 -14.08 -46.54 -41.34
C LYS A 114 -12.99 -47.48 -41.86
N ILE A 115 -13.24 -48.79 -41.78
CA ILE A 115 -12.81 -49.84 -42.72
C ILE A 115 -14.01 -50.77 -42.85
#